data_AF-A0A2T4B8I1-F1
#
_entry.id   AF-A0A2T4B8I1-F1
#
_cell.length_a   1.000
_cell.length_b   1.000
_cell.length_c   1.000
_cell.angle_alpha   90.00
_cell.angle_beta   90.00
_cell.angle_gamma   90.00
#
_symmetry.space_group_name_H-M   'P 1'
#
loop_
_entity.id
_entity.type
_entity.pdbx_description
1 polymer ?
#
loop_
_entity_poly.entity_id
_entity_poly.type
_entity_poly.pdbx_seq_one_letter_code
_entity_poly.pdbx_strand_id
1 'polypeptide(L)'
;MPTKGGRHPSGPWGRLKPVEQDPLESIGLPSKGDTRLLDLKTQESYYTKIVERYMTFCSDAGQRDELLRRFSSLVISPTNPAPAQASPRMVLPTVTDESLQSPANTKALSDVMAALRKLREGIVATKRADDFAVQAYLFCIRLSMLVKHPESYHPAILHLLRSIHPQQPLTSVELQEVVAYLVLDTACRRGQLAEAYALRKHYALKDTKVNAALTALAHDNYVLFQKVKRSVDGHRAKLMEWAEGDVRMHALKCFGRTYLSVELDFLEKTTGSKWSDLTQRDGVGWDLEGSKVSDDRGSSVLLADYRTAWLLASDEPSAQIICKNETFKVHMSVIKQHSDYFETCMNKPFAEADGVVRFDDIEPRYMAFYLGVAYSYSSIMPHTPPSPSENPEAKALRTPLRDYIEVYKLCDRFLSAQMGDFILKCIRTSIGDGHRALFRSAADKDQQKALMRDFADGYEALEQGHAVQEELAERIIEYFVEGVCYDAWDGYMEEVMNRPKFVAQVSKGFARKLAEALAARHKVKRKELGGP
;
A
#
# COMPACT_ATOMS: atom_id res chain seq x y z
N MET A 1 -75.08 39.38 44.57
CA MET A 1 -74.99 39.10 43.11
C MET A 1 -74.17 40.20 42.44
N PRO A 2 -72.89 39.98 42.09
CA PRO A 2 -72.16 40.86 41.19
C PRO A 2 -72.07 40.25 39.78
N THR A 3 -72.12 41.09 38.74
CA THR A 3 -71.71 40.74 37.37
C THR A 3 -70.93 41.88 36.71
N LYS A 4 -70.05 41.46 35.79
CA LYS A 4 -69.28 42.20 34.75
C LYS A 4 -67.98 42.91 35.14
N GLY A 5 -66.86 42.22 34.82
CA GLY A 5 -66.11 42.45 33.57
C GLY A 5 -65.15 43.64 33.50
N GLY A 6 -63.84 43.36 33.56
CA GLY A 6 -62.76 44.27 33.16
C GLY A 6 -61.49 43.49 32.77
N ARG A 7 -60.99 43.70 31.54
CA ARG A 7 -59.70 43.22 31.02
C ARG A 7 -58.56 44.08 31.58
N HIS A 8 -57.46 43.47 32.00
CA HIS A 8 -56.11 44.07 32.00
C HIS A 8 -55.07 43.03 31.53
N PRO A 9 -53.98 43.48 30.90
CA PRO A 9 -53.24 42.72 29.88
C PRO A 9 -52.26 41.72 30.49
N SER A 10 -52.17 40.55 29.87
CA SER A 10 -51.04 39.62 30.06
C SER A 10 -49.75 40.32 29.63
N GLY A 11 -48.87 40.58 30.60
CA GLY A 11 -47.54 41.12 30.40
C GLY A 11 -46.64 40.27 29.50
N PRO A 12 -45.48 40.82 29.11
CA PRO A 12 -44.70 40.36 27.98
C PRO A 12 -44.03 39.03 28.30
N TRP A 13 -44.23 38.04 27.43
CA TRP A 13 -43.39 36.86 27.37
C TRP A 13 -41.92 37.29 27.36
N GLY A 14 -41.19 36.80 28.36
CA GLY A 14 -39.80 37.13 28.61
C GLY A 14 -38.99 37.03 27.32
N ARG A 15 -38.37 38.16 26.98
CA ARG A 15 -37.35 38.29 25.94
C ARG A 15 -36.27 37.24 26.21
N LEU A 16 -36.35 36.10 25.53
CA LEU A 16 -35.20 35.21 25.37
C LEU A 16 -34.07 36.09 24.83
N LYS A 17 -32.95 36.15 25.55
CA LYS A 17 -31.73 36.77 25.04
C LYS A 17 -31.51 36.22 23.62
N PRO A 18 -31.24 37.06 22.60
CA PRO A 18 -30.83 36.55 21.31
C PRO A 18 -29.68 35.58 21.57
N VAL A 19 -29.83 34.33 21.15
CA VAL A 19 -28.70 33.41 21.11
C VAL A 19 -27.71 34.09 20.18
N GLU A 20 -26.54 34.50 20.70
CA GLU A 20 -25.44 34.98 19.88
C GLU A 20 -25.00 33.80 18.99
N GLN A 21 -25.67 33.65 17.86
CA GLN A 21 -25.32 32.67 16.86
C GLN A 21 -24.02 33.13 16.21
N ASP A 22 -23.07 32.20 16.15
CA ASP A 22 -21.80 32.42 15.52
C ASP A 22 -22.02 32.90 14.06
N PRO A 23 -21.43 34.05 13.66
CA PRO A 23 -21.56 34.58 12.31
C PRO A 23 -21.22 33.58 11.19
N LEU A 24 -20.28 32.64 11.41
CA LEU A 24 -19.90 31.63 10.41
C LEU A 24 -20.85 30.43 10.37
N GLU A 25 -21.48 30.08 11.49
CA GLU A 25 -22.48 29.02 11.59
C GLU A 25 -23.86 29.51 11.11
N SER A 26 -24.15 30.81 11.26
CA SER A 26 -25.43 31.43 10.92
C SER A 26 -25.79 31.37 9.44
N ILE A 27 -24.79 31.21 8.55
CA ILE A 27 -24.96 31.09 7.10
C ILE A 27 -24.97 29.61 6.70
N GLY A 28 -26.00 29.17 5.99
CA GLY A 28 -26.18 27.82 5.49
C GLY A 28 -25.48 27.57 4.15
N LEU A 29 -25.61 26.34 3.64
CA LEU A 29 -25.07 25.96 2.33
C LEU A 29 -26.02 26.43 1.21
N PRO A 30 -25.50 27.04 0.12
CA PRO A 30 -26.31 27.34 -1.06
C PRO A 30 -26.99 26.11 -1.65
N SER A 31 -26.30 24.97 -1.64
CA SER A 31 -26.83 23.67 -2.06
C SER A 31 -28.03 23.18 -1.24
N LYS A 32 -28.23 23.71 -0.02
CA LYS A 32 -29.37 23.40 0.86
C LYS A 32 -30.43 24.51 0.90
N GLY A 33 -30.36 25.46 -0.03
CA GLY A 33 -31.39 26.50 -0.21
C GLY A 33 -31.11 27.86 0.45
N ASP A 34 -29.94 28.08 1.06
CA ASP A 34 -29.58 29.39 1.59
C ASP A 34 -29.06 30.31 0.47
N THR A 35 -29.80 31.39 0.18
CA THR A 35 -29.49 32.30 -0.92
C THR A 35 -28.58 33.47 -0.55
N ARG A 36 -28.19 33.62 0.74
CA ARG A 36 -27.42 34.79 1.20
C ARG A 36 -26.03 34.90 0.56
N LEU A 37 -25.38 33.78 0.29
CA LEU A 37 -24.07 33.76 -0.39
C LEU A 37 -24.17 33.93 -1.91
N LEU A 38 -25.36 34.18 -2.46
CA LEU A 38 -25.52 34.62 -3.85
C LEU A 38 -25.22 36.12 -4.04
N ASP A 39 -25.21 36.89 -2.96
CA ASP A 39 -24.82 38.31 -2.98
C ASP A 39 -23.30 38.47 -2.86
N LEU A 40 -22.70 39.22 -3.80
CA LEU A 40 -21.25 39.37 -3.92
C LEU A 40 -20.62 40.12 -2.75
N LYS A 41 -21.32 41.13 -2.20
CA LYS A 41 -20.85 41.89 -1.03
C LYS A 41 -20.90 41.02 0.23
N THR A 42 -21.93 40.19 0.35
CA THR A 42 -22.05 39.22 1.44
C THR A 42 -20.93 38.18 1.38
N GLN A 43 -20.51 37.72 0.19
CA GLN A 43 -19.35 36.84 0.03
C GLN A 43 -18.06 37.48 0.57
N GLU A 44 -17.81 38.75 0.23
CA GLU A 44 -16.63 39.49 0.69
C GLU A 44 -16.62 39.67 2.21
N SER A 45 -17.73 40.13 2.79
CA SER A 45 -17.87 40.27 4.24
C SER A 45 -17.73 38.93 4.96
N TYR A 46 -18.25 37.85 4.37
CA TYR A 46 -18.11 36.49 4.92
C TYR A 46 -16.66 36.02 4.90
N TYR A 47 -15.94 36.27 3.80
CA TYR A 47 -14.51 35.97 3.70
C TYR A 47 -13.68 36.72 4.74
N THR A 48 -13.95 38.01 4.98
CA THR A 48 -13.28 38.79 6.04
C THR A 48 -13.44 38.11 7.40
N LYS A 49 -14.64 37.67 7.75
CA LYS A 49 -14.89 36.95 9.01
C LYS A 49 -14.17 35.60 9.11
N ILE A 50 -14.05 34.89 7.99
CA ILE A 50 -13.27 33.64 7.91
C ILE A 50 -11.79 33.92 8.19
N VAL A 51 -11.23 34.95 7.56
CA VAL A 51 -9.83 35.34 7.73
C VAL A 51 -9.57 35.82 9.15
N GLU A 52 -10.45 36.65 9.73
CA GLU A 52 -10.36 37.09 11.12
C GLU A 52 -10.29 35.90 12.08
N ARG A 53 -11.21 34.93 11.95
CA ARG A 53 -11.20 33.73 12.78
C ARG A 53 -9.94 32.89 12.61
N TYR A 54 -9.47 32.75 11.37
CA TYR A 54 -8.21 32.06 11.09
C TYR A 54 -7.01 32.76 11.73
N MET A 55 -6.96 34.09 11.69
CA MET A 55 -5.90 34.88 12.31
C MET A 55 -5.94 34.77 13.84
N THR A 56 -7.12 34.81 14.46
CA THR A 56 -7.30 34.55 15.90
C THR A 56 -6.79 33.16 16.26
N PHE A 57 -7.15 32.14 15.48
CA PHE A 57 -6.63 30.78 15.67
C PHE A 57 -5.09 30.73 15.59
N CYS A 58 -4.49 31.48 14.66
CA CYS A 58 -3.04 31.57 14.53
C CYS A 58 -2.38 32.32 15.71
N SER A 59 -2.99 33.41 16.19
CA SER A 59 -2.46 34.17 17.34
C SER A 59 -2.52 33.36 18.64
N ASP A 60 -3.60 32.60 18.82
CA ASP A 60 -3.83 31.77 20.01
C ASP A 60 -2.88 30.55 20.07
N ALA A 61 -2.21 30.22 18.97
CA ALA A 61 -1.19 29.18 18.94
C ALA A 61 0.16 29.67 19.48
N GLY A 62 0.45 30.98 19.37
CA GLY A 62 1.65 31.65 19.91
C GLY A 62 3.01 31.25 19.30
N GLN A 63 3.21 29.96 18.99
CA GLN A 63 4.43 29.39 18.44
C GLN A 63 4.15 28.53 17.20
N ARG A 64 5.11 28.48 16.28
CA ARG A 64 5.02 27.76 15.00
C ARG A 64 4.79 26.25 15.18
N ASP A 65 5.46 25.63 16.15
CA ASP A 65 5.38 24.18 16.36
C ASP A 65 4.01 23.78 16.94
N GLU A 66 3.47 24.60 17.83
CA GLU A 66 2.12 24.42 18.38
C GLU A 66 1.04 24.59 17.29
N LEU A 67 1.23 25.53 16.36
CA LEU A 67 0.34 25.70 15.22
C LEU A 67 0.36 24.48 14.28
N LEU A 68 1.54 23.94 13.96
CA LEU A 68 1.69 22.72 13.16
C LEU A 68 1.10 21.49 13.86
N ARG A 69 1.21 21.41 15.19
CA ARG A 69 0.58 20.37 16.01
C ARG A 69 -0.95 20.46 15.95
N ARG A 70 -1.52 21.66 16.06
CA ARG A 70 -2.97 21.90 15.95
C ARG A 70 -3.52 21.59 14.55
N PHE A 71 -2.76 21.86 13.49
CA PHE A 71 -3.15 21.41 12.14
C PHE A 71 -3.15 19.88 12.01
N SER A 72 -2.24 19.20 12.70
CA SER A 72 -2.10 17.74 12.65
C SER A 72 -3.18 17.01 13.46
N SER A 73 -3.76 17.61 14.50
CA SER A 73 -4.83 16.98 15.29
C SER A 73 -6.15 16.83 14.53
N LEU A 74 -6.43 17.72 13.56
CA LEU A 74 -7.61 17.59 12.69
C LEU A 74 -7.49 16.44 11.68
N VAL A 75 -6.27 16.04 11.32
CA VAL A 75 -6.02 14.92 10.39
C VAL A 75 -6.52 13.59 10.97
N ILE A 76 -6.59 13.47 12.30
CA ILE A 76 -6.84 12.21 13.03
C ILE A 76 -8.33 12.01 13.36
N SER A 77 -9.23 12.95 13.05
CA SER A 77 -10.68 12.79 13.29
C SER A 77 -11.46 12.45 12.01
N PRO A 78 -11.55 11.16 11.62
CA PRO A 78 -12.65 10.73 10.77
C PRO A 78 -13.93 10.81 11.62
N THR A 79 -14.88 11.60 11.16
CA THR A 79 -16.20 11.76 11.80
C THR A 79 -16.98 10.44 11.68
N ASN A 80 -16.86 9.57 12.69
CA ASN A 80 -17.79 8.49 12.97
C ASN A 80 -17.98 8.37 14.49
N PRO A 81 -19.19 8.62 15.03
CA PRO A 81 -19.45 8.43 16.46
C PRO A 81 -19.80 6.96 16.74
N ALA A 82 -18.96 6.27 17.50
CA ALA A 82 -19.30 5.00 18.14
C ALA A 82 -18.89 5.05 19.63
N PRO A 83 -19.67 4.45 20.54
CA PRO A 83 -19.63 4.78 21.96
C PRO A 83 -18.44 4.15 22.69
N ALA A 84 -17.91 4.92 23.64
CA ALA A 84 -16.82 4.55 24.53
C ALA A 84 -17.17 3.33 25.39
N GLN A 85 -16.23 2.38 25.49
CA GLN A 85 -16.12 1.48 26.63
C GLN A 85 -14.80 1.77 27.36
N ALA A 86 -14.92 2.02 28.65
CA ALA A 86 -13.83 2.34 29.55
C ALA A 86 -13.13 1.06 30.05
N SER A 87 -11.80 1.13 30.22
CA SER A 87 -11.05 0.31 31.16
C SER A 87 -9.77 1.04 31.59
N PRO A 88 -9.30 0.85 32.85
CA PRO A 88 -8.39 1.79 33.50
C PRO A 88 -6.91 1.36 33.38
N ARG A 89 -5.99 2.31 33.22
CA ARG A 89 -4.57 2.09 33.49
C ARG A 89 -3.96 3.22 34.32
N MET A 90 -3.14 2.79 35.26
CA MET A 90 -2.61 3.50 36.43
C MET A 90 -1.57 4.58 36.13
N VAL A 91 -1.34 5.40 37.16
CA VAL A 91 -0.67 6.70 37.26
C VAL A 91 0.82 6.58 37.59
N LEU A 92 1.71 7.40 36.97
CA LEU A 92 2.77 8.29 37.55
C LEU A 92 3.78 8.79 36.47
N PRO A 93 4.58 9.87 36.66
CA PRO A 93 4.20 11.28 36.74
C PRO A 93 4.95 12.26 35.78
N THR A 94 4.23 13.30 35.36
CA THR A 94 4.63 14.71 35.14
C THR A 94 5.67 15.09 34.07
N VAL A 95 5.17 15.47 32.89
CA VAL A 95 5.34 16.84 32.33
C VAL A 95 3.97 17.25 31.75
N THR A 96 3.51 18.45 32.06
CA THR A 96 2.13 18.97 31.91
C THR A 96 1.44 18.64 30.57
N ASP A 97 0.55 17.65 30.61
CA ASP A 97 -0.34 17.18 29.54
C ASP A 97 -1.72 17.91 29.57
N GLU A 98 -1.82 19.06 30.26
CA GLU A 98 -3.11 19.77 30.46
C GLU A 98 -3.42 20.83 29.38
N SER A 99 -2.50 21.09 28.45
CA SER A 99 -2.79 21.89 27.24
C SER A 99 -3.13 21.04 26.00
N LEU A 100 -3.11 19.71 26.19
CA LEU A 100 -3.33 18.72 25.16
C LEU A 100 -4.82 18.41 25.09
N GLN A 101 -5.43 18.80 23.96
CA GLN A 101 -6.85 18.63 23.61
C GLN A 101 -7.82 19.66 24.20
N SER A 102 -7.68 20.95 23.90
CA SER A 102 -8.87 21.82 23.96
C SER A 102 -9.77 21.52 22.75
N PRO A 103 -10.96 20.92 22.92
CA PRO A 103 -11.92 20.67 21.84
C PRO A 103 -12.42 21.97 21.18
N ALA A 104 -12.22 23.12 21.83
CA ALA A 104 -12.57 24.43 21.28
C ALA A 104 -11.68 24.81 20.09
N ASN A 105 -10.40 24.44 20.10
CA ASN A 105 -9.44 24.84 19.05
C ASN A 105 -9.60 24.00 17.78
N THR A 106 -9.86 22.70 17.92
CA THR A 106 -10.20 21.83 16.78
C THR A 106 -11.56 22.19 16.19
N LYS A 107 -12.53 22.57 17.03
CA LYS A 107 -13.82 23.10 16.57
C LYS A 107 -13.63 24.38 15.73
N ALA A 108 -12.87 25.36 16.22
CA ALA A 108 -12.66 26.63 15.51
C ALA A 108 -12.07 26.45 14.10
N LEU A 109 -11.09 25.54 13.92
CA LEU A 109 -10.51 25.25 12.61
C LEU A 109 -11.47 24.45 11.71
N SER A 110 -12.25 23.53 12.28
CA SER A 110 -13.32 22.82 11.55
C SER A 110 -14.38 23.79 11.03
N ASP A 111 -14.78 24.77 11.85
CA ASP A 111 -15.75 25.80 11.49
C ASP A 111 -15.22 26.69 10.35
N VAL A 112 -13.93 27.04 10.38
CA VAL A 112 -13.26 27.77 9.29
C VAL A 112 -13.27 26.95 7.99
N MET A 113 -12.97 25.66 8.05
CA MET A 113 -12.99 24.77 6.88
C MET A 113 -14.42 24.60 6.32
N ALA A 114 -15.42 24.49 7.18
CA ALA A 114 -16.83 24.44 6.80
C ALA A 114 -17.29 25.77 6.17
N ALA A 115 -16.88 26.90 6.73
CA ALA A 115 -17.17 28.23 6.19
C ALA A 115 -16.53 28.43 4.81
N LEU A 116 -15.28 27.99 4.61
CA LEU A 116 -14.62 28.01 3.30
C LEU A 116 -15.35 27.15 2.28
N ARG A 117 -15.88 25.99 2.68
CA ARG A 117 -16.73 25.17 1.80
C ARG A 117 -17.98 25.95 1.37
N LYS A 118 -18.69 26.57 2.31
CA LYS A 118 -19.87 27.40 2.01
C LYS A 118 -19.54 28.54 1.06
N LEU A 119 -18.42 29.24 1.30
CA LEU A 119 -17.97 30.34 0.44
C LEU A 119 -17.67 29.87 -0.99
N ARG A 120 -16.98 28.73 -1.16
CA ARG A 120 -16.72 28.15 -2.49
C ARG A 120 -18.01 27.78 -3.22
N GLU A 121 -18.98 27.17 -2.53
CA GLU A 121 -20.29 26.88 -3.11
C GLU A 121 -21.00 28.16 -3.57
N GLY A 122 -20.92 29.24 -2.79
CA GLY A 122 -21.44 30.56 -3.16
C GLY A 122 -20.78 31.13 -4.41
N ILE A 123 -19.44 31.14 -4.48
CA ILE A 123 -18.66 31.62 -5.64
C ILE A 123 -19.00 30.83 -6.90
N VAL A 124 -19.10 29.50 -6.80
CA VAL A 124 -19.48 28.63 -7.92
C VAL A 124 -20.91 28.92 -8.37
N ALA A 125 -21.85 29.07 -7.43
CA ALA A 125 -23.26 29.36 -7.73
C ALA A 125 -23.43 30.71 -8.43
N THR A 126 -22.65 31.73 -8.05
CA THR A 126 -22.66 33.04 -8.69
C THR A 126 -21.82 33.11 -9.96
N LYS A 127 -21.09 32.03 -10.31
CA LYS A 127 -20.12 31.98 -11.42
C LYS A 127 -19.11 33.14 -11.37
N ARG A 128 -18.74 33.56 -10.17
CA ARG A 128 -17.85 34.71 -9.97
C ARG A 128 -16.41 34.32 -10.34
N ALA A 129 -15.78 35.14 -11.17
CA ALA A 129 -14.38 34.96 -11.60
C ALA A 129 -13.66 36.33 -11.63
N ASP A 130 -13.33 36.83 -10.45
CA ASP A 130 -12.59 38.08 -10.23
C ASP A 130 -11.41 37.88 -9.27
N ASP A 131 -10.66 38.94 -8.99
CA ASP A 131 -9.48 38.87 -8.11
C ASP A 131 -9.84 38.38 -6.70
N PHE A 132 -11.03 38.73 -6.20
CA PHE A 132 -11.53 38.21 -4.93
C PHE A 132 -11.69 36.69 -4.98
N ALA A 133 -12.33 36.15 -6.02
CA ALA A 133 -12.51 34.71 -6.16
C ALA A 133 -11.15 33.98 -6.23
N VAL A 134 -10.17 34.55 -6.95
CA VAL A 134 -8.79 34.02 -6.99
C VAL A 134 -8.18 33.97 -5.60
N GLN A 135 -8.18 35.07 -4.86
CA GLN A 135 -7.57 35.13 -3.53
C GLN A 135 -8.27 34.21 -2.51
N ALA A 136 -9.60 34.15 -2.55
CA ALA A 136 -10.37 33.24 -1.70
C ALA A 136 -10.03 31.77 -1.97
N TYR A 137 -9.87 31.38 -3.25
CA TYR A 137 -9.48 30.02 -3.62
C TYR A 137 -8.03 29.71 -3.26
N LEU A 138 -7.08 30.63 -3.48
CA LEU A 138 -5.68 30.44 -3.06
C LEU A 138 -5.56 30.25 -1.55
N PHE A 139 -6.27 31.06 -0.77
CA PHE A 139 -6.34 30.91 0.68
C PHE A 139 -6.93 29.54 1.07
N CYS A 140 -8.05 29.17 0.44
CA CYS A 140 -8.70 27.88 0.70
C CYS A 140 -7.79 26.69 0.39
N ILE A 141 -7.07 26.71 -0.73
CA ILE A 141 -6.12 25.67 -1.14
C ILE A 141 -5.01 25.54 -0.11
N ARG A 142 -4.33 26.66 0.22
CA ARG A 142 -3.22 26.70 1.17
C ARG A 142 -3.64 26.15 2.54
N LEU A 143 -4.77 26.61 3.08
CA LEU A 143 -5.25 26.14 4.37
C LEU A 143 -5.63 24.66 4.34
N SER A 144 -6.37 24.24 3.31
CA SER A 144 -6.78 22.84 3.15
C SER A 144 -5.59 21.88 3.03
N MET A 145 -4.47 22.34 2.46
CA MET A 145 -3.22 21.57 2.38
C MET A 145 -2.52 21.45 3.73
N LEU A 146 -2.49 22.50 4.55
CA LEU A 146 -1.93 22.45 5.90
C LEU A 146 -2.66 21.42 6.78
N VAL A 147 -3.97 21.31 6.60
CA VAL A 147 -4.85 20.34 7.28
C VAL A 147 -4.84 18.96 6.58
N LYS A 148 -4.08 18.77 5.49
CA LYS A 148 -4.04 17.54 4.68
C LYS A 148 -5.43 17.02 4.26
N HIS A 149 -6.35 17.91 3.86
CA HIS A 149 -7.71 17.55 3.47
C HIS A 149 -7.89 17.52 1.93
N PRO A 150 -7.63 16.38 1.25
CA PRO A 150 -7.63 16.28 -0.21
C PRO A 150 -8.97 16.62 -0.85
N GLU A 151 -10.08 16.27 -0.19
CA GLU A 151 -11.42 16.58 -0.68
C GLU A 151 -11.70 18.08 -0.74
N SER A 152 -10.92 18.90 -0.03
CA SER A 152 -11.05 20.35 -0.05
C SER A 152 -10.08 20.99 -1.04
N TYR A 153 -8.78 20.73 -0.97
CA TYR A 153 -7.85 21.44 -1.85
C TYR A 153 -7.89 20.94 -3.30
N HIS A 154 -8.06 19.64 -3.55
CA HIS A 154 -7.98 19.08 -4.91
C HIS A 154 -9.06 19.64 -5.86
N PRO A 155 -10.36 19.61 -5.52
CA PRO A 155 -11.38 20.20 -6.38
C PRO A 155 -11.24 21.73 -6.48
N ALA A 156 -10.74 22.40 -5.43
CA ALA A 156 -10.48 23.83 -5.46
C ALA A 156 -9.36 24.19 -6.45
N ILE A 157 -8.27 23.42 -6.48
CA ILE A 157 -7.19 23.56 -7.47
C ILE A 157 -7.73 23.37 -8.89
N LEU A 158 -8.49 22.29 -9.13
CA LEU A 158 -9.02 22.02 -10.46
C LEU A 158 -9.99 23.10 -10.94
N HIS A 159 -10.87 23.60 -10.06
CA HIS A 159 -11.79 24.69 -10.41
C HIS A 159 -11.05 26.00 -10.67
N LEU A 160 -10.05 26.34 -9.85
CA LEU A 160 -9.22 27.53 -10.03
C LEU A 160 -8.50 27.48 -11.39
N LEU A 161 -7.91 26.34 -11.76
CA LEU A 161 -7.17 26.19 -13.03
C LEU A 161 -8.06 26.06 -14.26
N ARG A 162 -9.22 25.39 -14.17
CA ARG A 162 -10.07 25.09 -15.34
C ARG A 162 -11.21 26.08 -15.57
N SER A 163 -11.68 26.77 -14.53
CA SER A 163 -12.87 27.62 -14.60
C SER A 163 -12.57 29.08 -14.34
N ILE A 164 -11.79 29.39 -13.30
CA ILE A 164 -11.48 30.79 -12.93
C ILE A 164 -10.32 31.32 -13.78
N HIS A 165 -9.20 30.59 -13.88
CA HIS A 165 -8.00 31.02 -14.60
C HIS A 165 -8.24 31.43 -16.08
N PRO A 166 -9.08 30.73 -16.86
CA PRO A 166 -9.38 31.15 -18.24
C PRO A 166 -10.16 32.48 -18.33
N GLN A 167 -10.90 32.85 -17.28
CA GLN A 167 -11.69 34.08 -17.23
C GLN A 167 -10.90 35.24 -16.58
N GLN A 168 -10.21 34.95 -15.48
CA GLN A 168 -9.31 35.86 -14.78
C GLN A 168 -7.93 35.21 -14.68
N PRO A 169 -6.94 35.64 -15.50
CA PRO A 169 -5.63 35.00 -15.54
C PRO A 169 -4.90 35.16 -14.20
N LEU A 170 -4.31 34.07 -13.74
CA LEU A 170 -3.47 34.05 -12.55
C LEU A 170 -2.13 34.71 -12.88
N THR A 171 -1.50 35.32 -11.89
CA THR A 171 -0.10 35.73 -12.07
C THR A 171 0.78 34.50 -12.31
N SER A 172 1.92 34.69 -12.98
CA SER A 172 2.88 33.60 -13.21
C SER A 172 3.28 32.90 -11.91
N VAL A 173 3.44 33.65 -10.82
CA VAL A 173 3.81 33.10 -9.51
C VAL A 173 2.69 32.23 -8.93
N GLU A 174 1.45 32.72 -8.91
CA GLU A 174 0.29 31.98 -8.39
C GLU A 174 0.00 30.72 -9.23
N LEU A 175 0.12 30.82 -10.56
CA LEU A 175 -0.06 29.67 -11.45
C LEU A 175 0.99 28.59 -11.18
N GLN A 176 2.28 28.96 -11.10
CA GLN A 176 3.35 28.00 -10.82
C GLN A 176 3.22 27.40 -9.41
N GLU A 177 2.75 28.16 -8.42
CA GLU A 177 2.47 27.66 -7.07
C GLU A 177 1.37 26.60 -7.07
N VAL A 178 0.20 26.90 -7.64
CA VAL A 178 -0.96 25.99 -7.65
C VAL A 178 -0.67 24.73 -8.48
N VAL A 179 0.02 24.88 -9.62
CA VAL A 179 0.45 23.75 -10.45
C VAL A 179 1.47 22.89 -9.71
N ALA A 180 2.41 23.48 -8.97
CA ALA A 180 3.35 22.73 -8.14
C ALA A 180 2.62 21.86 -7.11
N TYR A 181 1.57 22.39 -6.47
CA TYR A 181 0.74 21.62 -5.55
C TYR A 181 0.02 20.46 -6.23
N LEU A 182 -0.56 20.69 -7.41
CA LEU A 182 -1.23 19.64 -8.17
C LEU A 182 -0.27 18.50 -8.58
N VAL A 183 0.93 18.87 -9.05
CA VAL A 183 1.97 17.92 -9.45
C VAL A 183 2.45 17.10 -8.25
N LEU A 184 2.72 17.76 -7.11
CA LEU A 184 3.16 17.09 -5.89
C LEU A 184 2.06 16.20 -5.28
N ASP A 185 0.79 16.61 -5.30
CA ASP A 185 -0.34 15.76 -4.86
C ASP A 185 -0.44 14.49 -5.72
N THR A 186 -0.30 14.65 -7.03
CA THR A 186 -0.37 13.53 -7.98
C THR A 186 0.81 12.56 -7.81
N ALA A 187 2.00 13.07 -7.54
CA ALA A 187 3.17 12.24 -7.29
C ALA A 187 3.13 11.58 -5.90
N CYS A 188 2.90 12.35 -4.83
CA CYS A 188 3.11 11.90 -3.46
C CYS A 188 1.90 11.18 -2.85
N ARG A 189 0.67 11.64 -3.14
CA ARG A 189 -0.55 11.04 -2.55
C ARG A 189 -1.17 10.00 -3.46
N ARG A 190 -1.23 10.26 -4.78
CA ARG A 190 -1.82 9.34 -5.76
C ARG A 190 -0.84 8.28 -6.27
N GLY A 191 0.48 8.46 -6.05
CA GLY A 191 1.52 7.55 -6.56
C GLY A 191 1.65 7.53 -8.09
N GLN A 192 1.05 8.50 -8.80
CA GLN A 192 0.96 8.50 -10.26
C GLN A 192 2.05 9.40 -10.87
N LEU A 193 3.28 8.89 -10.89
CA LEU A 193 4.45 9.64 -11.39
C LEU A 193 4.31 10.03 -12.87
N ALA A 194 3.80 9.15 -13.73
CA ALA A 194 3.63 9.44 -15.15
C ALA A 194 2.69 10.64 -15.38
N GLU A 195 1.57 10.68 -14.67
CA GLU A 195 0.62 11.80 -14.74
C GLU A 195 1.25 13.08 -14.16
N ALA A 196 2.01 12.99 -13.07
CA ALA A 196 2.71 14.14 -12.51
C ALA A 196 3.69 14.76 -13.52
N TYR A 197 4.46 13.95 -14.25
CA TYR A 197 5.34 14.43 -15.33
C TYR A 197 4.55 15.02 -16.51
N ALA A 198 3.40 14.43 -16.86
CA ALA A 198 2.52 14.95 -17.92
C ALA A 198 1.94 16.33 -17.55
N LEU A 199 1.43 16.48 -16.32
CA LEU A 199 0.92 17.75 -15.79
C LEU A 199 2.02 18.82 -15.75
N ARG A 200 3.21 18.45 -15.28
CA ARG A 200 4.38 19.34 -15.28
C ARG A 200 4.70 19.86 -16.68
N LYS A 201 4.68 18.98 -17.70
CA LYS A 201 4.93 19.34 -19.10
C LYS A 201 3.81 20.22 -19.66
N HIS A 202 2.55 19.88 -19.37
CA HIS A 202 1.38 20.60 -19.86
C HIS A 202 1.36 22.06 -19.41
N TYR A 203 1.67 22.31 -18.12
CA TYR A 203 1.70 23.66 -17.55
C TYR A 203 3.10 24.33 -17.59
N ALA A 204 4.07 23.70 -18.25
CA ALA A 204 5.46 24.18 -18.35
C ALA A 204 6.07 24.63 -17.00
N LEU A 205 5.83 23.84 -15.94
CA LEU A 205 6.27 24.17 -14.58
C LEU A 205 7.80 24.22 -14.49
N LYS A 206 8.36 25.38 -14.10
CA LYS A 206 9.80 25.61 -13.93
C LYS A 206 10.18 25.72 -12.46
N ASP A 207 10.06 24.61 -11.74
CA ASP A 207 10.44 24.54 -10.33
C ASP A 207 11.50 23.46 -10.08
N THR A 208 12.70 23.88 -9.70
CA THR A 208 13.84 22.97 -9.45
C THR A 208 13.59 22.05 -8.27
N LYS A 209 12.87 22.50 -7.24
CA LYS A 209 12.57 21.71 -6.05
C LYS A 209 11.53 20.64 -6.35
N VAL A 210 10.47 20.99 -7.09
CA VAL A 210 9.47 20.00 -7.53
C VAL A 210 10.11 18.97 -8.45
N ASN A 211 10.98 19.40 -9.37
CA ASN A 211 11.73 18.48 -10.22
C ASN A 211 12.62 17.53 -9.40
N ALA A 212 13.33 18.03 -8.39
CA ALA A 212 14.13 17.20 -7.51
C ALA A 212 13.28 16.22 -6.69
N ALA A 213 12.08 16.63 -6.25
CA ALA A 213 11.13 15.72 -5.57
C ALA A 213 10.65 14.60 -6.50
N LEU A 214 10.29 14.92 -7.74
CA LEU A 214 9.88 13.91 -8.74
C LEU A 214 11.03 12.94 -9.06
N THR A 215 12.25 13.46 -9.24
CA THR A 215 13.44 12.62 -9.45
C THR A 215 13.71 11.73 -8.24
N ALA A 216 13.55 12.24 -7.03
CA ALA A 216 13.73 11.45 -5.81
C ALA A 216 12.73 10.30 -5.73
N LEU A 217 11.45 10.56 -6.05
CA LEU A 217 10.41 9.52 -6.09
C LEU A 217 10.62 8.50 -7.21
N ALA A 218 11.08 8.94 -8.39
CA ALA A 218 11.30 8.04 -9.52
C ALA A 218 12.49 7.07 -9.33
N HIS A 219 13.44 7.42 -8.47
CA HIS A 219 14.64 6.62 -8.18
C HIS A 219 14.64 6.05 -6.75
N ASP A 220 13.50 6.13 -6.03
CA ASP A 220 13.39 5.73 -4.62
C ASP A 220 14.49 6.31 -3.71
N ASN A 221 14.96 7.53 -4.03
CA ASN A 221 16.09 8.15 -3.36
C ASN A 221 15.62 8.94 -2.14
N TYR A 222 15.57 8.27 -0.99
CA TYR A 222 15.13 8.84 0.28
C TYR A 222 15.97 10.05 0.74
N VAL A 223 17.29 10.01 0.57
CA VAL A 223 18.18 11.08 1.04
C VAL A 223 17.91 12.38 0.27
N LEU A 224 17.77 12.28 -1.06
CA LEU A 224 17.39 13.41 -1.88
C LEU A 224 15.98 13.90 -1.51
N PHE A 225 15.03 12.97 -1.33
CA PHE A 225 13.66 13.29 -0.95
C PHE A 225 13.60 14.11 0.35
N GLN A 226 14.33 13.68 1.38
CA GLN A 226 14.33 14.35 2.68
C GLN A 226 15.04 15.72 2.62
N LYS A 227 16.14 15.82 1.85
CA LYS A 227 16.81 17.09 1.60
C LYS A 227 15.87 18.10 0.91
N VAL A 228 15.13 17.64 -0.10
CA VAL A 228 14.17 18.49 -0.82
C VAL A 228 13.03 18.90 0.12
N LYS A 229 12.45 17.97 0.88
CA LYS A 229 11.37 18.24 1.84
C LYS A 229 11.74 19.33 2.87
N ARG A 230 12.98 19.32 3.38
CA ARG A 230 13.49 20.36 4.30
C ARG A 230 13.70 21.72 3.63
N SER A 231 13.84 21.76 2.30
CA SER A 231 14.14 22.98 1.53
C SER A 231 12.90 23.68 0.96
N VAL A 232 11.76 22.99 0.86
CA VAL A 232 10.51 23.53 0.30
C VAL A 232 9.69 24.28 1.37
N ASP A 233 8.70 25.05 0.94
CA ASP A 233 7.75 25.69 1.84
C ASP A 233 6.86 24.66 2.56
N GLY A 234 6.23 25.10 3.65
CA GLY A 234 5.42 24.24 4.52
C GLY A 234 4.29 23.51 3.78
N HIS A 235 3.65 24.13 2.80
CA HIS A 235 2.55 23.52 2.06
C HIS A 235 3.03 22.36 1.19
N ARG A 236 4.14 22.55 0.46
CA ARG A 236 4.76 21.49 -0.35
C ARG A 236 5.31 20.37 0.52
N ALA A 237 5.97 20.71 1.64
CA ALA A 237 6.44 19.71 2.60
C ALA A 237 5.28 18.84 3.11
N LYS A 238 4.11 19.45 3.35
CA LYS A 238 2.91 18.75 3.83
C LYS A 238 2.34 17.76 2.82
N LEU A 239 2.45 18.04 1.52
CA LEU A 239 2.13 17.08 0.46
C LEU A 239 3.15 15.94 0.38
N MET A 240 4.44 16.26 0.50
CA MET A 240 5.51 15.27 0.45
C MET A 240 5.43 14.26 1.60
N GLU A 241 4.88 14.63 2.76
CA GLU A 241 4.66 13.69 3.87
C GLU A 241 3.84 12.45 3.49
N TRP A 242 2.98 12.50 2.47
CA TRP A 242 2.19 11.33 2.05
C TRP A 242 3.05 10.19 1.51
N ALA A 243 4.13 10.51 0.78
CA ALA A 243 5.04 9.51 0.21
C ALA A 243 6.23 9.18 1.13
N GLU A 244 6.42 9.92 2.22
CA GLU A 244 7.62 9.79 3.06
C GLU A 244 7.73 8.39 3.69
N GLY A 245 6.60 7.81 4.13
CA GLY A 245 6.58 6.46 4.70
C GLY A 245 7.08 5.41 3.71
N ASP A 246 6.58 5.44 2.48
CA ASP A 246 6.91 4.46 1.45
C ASP A 246 8.39 4.53 1.03
N VAL A 247 8.91 5.74 0.83
CA VAL A 247 10.31 5.95 0.43
C VAL A 247 11.26 5.63 1.60
N ARG A 248 10.88 5.97 2.85
CA ARG A 248 11.65 5.60 4.04
C ARG A 248 11.68 4.09 4.24
N MET A 249 10.56 3.42 4.05
CA MET A 249 10.44 1.97 4.08
C MET A 249 11.37 1.29 3.06
N HIS A 250 11.45 1.82 1.83
CA HIS A 250 12.41 1.32 0.85
C HIS A 250 13.86 1.51 1.32
N ALA A 251 14.21 2.68 1.86
CA ALA A 251 15.55 2.93 2.38
C ALA A 251 15.92 1.95 3.52
N LEU A 252 15.01 1.71 4.47
CA LEU A 252 15.21 0.75 5.56
C LEU A 252 15.46 -0.68 5.03
N LYS A 253 14.75 -1.09 3.99
CA LYS A 253 15.00 -2.39 3.31
C LYS A 253 16.40 -2.47 2.70
N CYS A 254 16.87 -1.38 2.09
CA CYS A 254 18.23 -1.32 1.57
C CYS A 254 19.26 -1.40 2.70
N PHE A 255 19.01 -0.77 3.84
CA PHE A 255 19.87 -0.88 5.01
C PHE A 255 20.00 -2.32 5.52
N GLY A 256 18.87 -3.02 5.72
CA GLY A 256 18.88 -4.40 6.21
C GLY A 256 19.56 -5.40 5.26
N ARG A 257 19.59 -5.11 3.95
CA ARG A 257 20.31 -5.94 2.96
C ARG A 257 21.80 -5.65 2.87
N THR A 258 22.20 -4.42 3.19
CA THR A 258 23.56 -3.93 2.93
C THR A 258 24.44 -4.03 4.16
N TYR A 259 23.84 -3.91 5.35
CA TYR A 259 24.54 -3.82 6.62
C TYR A 259 24.06 -4.91 7.57
N LEU A 260 25.00 -5.67 8.12
CA LEU A 260 24.74 -6.62 9.21
C LEU A 260 24.48 -5.89 10.55
N SER A 261 25.14 -4.75 10.75
CA SER A 261 24.94 -3.86 11.88
C SER A 261 25.18 -2.41 11.47
N VAL A 262 24.46 -1.49 12.10
CA VAL A 262 24.48 -0.05 11.82
C VAL A 262 24.48 0.72 13.14
N GLU A 263 25.30 1.76 13.26
CA GLU A 263 25.21 2.68 14.40
C GLU A 263 23.86 3.40 14.43
N LEU A 264 23.20 3.43 15.60
CA LEU A 264 21.88 4.01 15.78
C LEU A 264 21.84 5.46 15.29
N ASP A 265 22.85 6.25 15.66
CA ASP A 265 23.02 7.64 15.23
C ASP A 265 23.00 7.82 13.71
N PHE A 266 23.64 6.91 12.98
CA PHE A 266 23.70 6.97 11.53
C PHE A 266 22.36 6.60 10.90
N LEU A 267 21.69 5.59 11.46
CA LEU A 267 20.36 5.17 11.02
C LEU A 267 19.34 6.30 11.22
N GLU A 268 19.28 6.90 12.41
CA GLU A 268 18.34 7.99 12.71
C GLU A 268 18.62 9.24 11.88
N LYS A 269 19.90 9.60 11.67
CA LYS A 269 20.28 10.73 10.80
C LYS A 269 19.86 10.50 9.35
N THR A 270 20.03 9.29 8.84
CA THR A 270 19.75 8.96 7.44
C THR A 270 18.25 8.79 7.19
N THR A 271 17.53 8.16 8.11
CA THR A 271 16.08 7.94 8.03
C THR A 271 15.26 9.14 8.51
N GLY A 272 15.89 10.10 9.20
CA GLY A 272 15.24 11.30 9.73
C GLY A 272 14.14 11.00 10.76
N SER A 273 14.14 9.80 11.35
CA SER A 273 13.15 9.33 12.33
C SER A 273 13.89 8.70 13.51
N LYS A 274 13.31 8.80 14.71
CA LYS A 274 13.89 8.18 15.90
C LYS A 274 13.62 6.67 15.90
N TRP A 275 14.45 5.91 16.61
CA TRP A 275 14.28 4.46 16.78
C TRP A 275 12.89 4.06 17.24
N SER A 276 12.31 4.79 18.20
CA SER A 276 10.95 4.55 18.68
C SER A 276 9.90 4.69 17.58
N ASP A 277 10.09 5.65 16.67
CA ASP A 277 9.17 5.88 15.55
C ASP A 277 9.38 4.85 14.44
N LEU A 278 10.63 4.46 14.18
CA LEU A 278 10.98 3.42 13.21
C LEU A 278 10.38 2.05 13.62
N THR A 279 10.42 1.72 14.90
CA THR A 279 9.85 0.48 15.44
C THR A 279 8.31 0.53 15.46
N GLN A 280 7.71 1.61 15.98
CA GLN A 280 6.24 1.69 16.13
C GLN A 280 5.49 2.01 14.83
N ARG A 281 6.03 2.88 13.98
CA ARG A 281 5.32 3.41 12.79
C ARG A 281 5.76 2.72 11.51
N ASP A 282 7.05 2.43 11.39
CA ASP A 282 7.62 1.77 10.20
C ASP A 282 7.82 0.26 10.40
N GLY A 283 7.53 -0.27 11.60
CA GLY A 283 7.54 -1.70 11.88
C GLY A 283 8.92 -2.34 11.86
N VAL A 284 10.00 -1.57 12.10
CA VAL A 284 11.38 -2.11 12.08
C VAL A 284 11.58 -3.12 13.20
N GLY A 285 11.91 -4.36 12.84
CA GLY A 285 12.11 -5.48 13.77
C GLY A 285 13.58 -5.86 13.99
N TRP A 286 14.50 -4.90 13.93
CA TRP A 286 15.92 -5.10 14.26
C TRP A 286 16.15 -4.92 15.77
N ASP A 287 17.24 -5.50 16.26
CA ASP A 287 17.60 -5.45 17.67
C ASP A 287 18.54 -4.29 17.95
N LEU A 288 18.31 -3.60 19.07
CA LEU A 288 19.16 -2.50 19.52
C LEU A 288 20.07 -2.99 20.65
N GLU A 289 21.34 -3.21 20.32
CA GLU A 289 22.40 -3.54 21.26
C GLU A 289 23.22 -2.28 21.59
N GLY A 290 22.84 -1.59 22.68
CA GLY A 290 23.53 -0.38 23.11
C GLY A 290 23.40 0.75 22.08
N SER A 291 24.49 1.06 21.36
CA SER A 291 24.51 2.07 20.28
C SER A 291 24.39 1.49 18.87
N LYS A 292 24.35 0.16 18.74
CA LYS A 292 24.30 -0.51 17.45
C LYS A 292 22.96 -1.18 17.25
N VAL A 293 22.43 -1.01 16.05
CA VAL A 293 21.28 -1.74 15.55
C VAL A 293 21.80 -2.87 14.69
N SER A 294 21.57 -4.10 15.11
CA SER A 294 21.92 -5.30 14.38
C SER A 294 20.63 -5.98 13.93
N ASP A 295 20.68 -6.53 12.73
CA ASP A 295 19.77 -7.62 12.41
C ASP A 295 20.36 -8.87 13.12
N ASP A 296 20.13 -9.04 14.43
CA ASP A 296 20.55 -10.25 15.17
C ASP A 296 19.67 -11.46 14.81
N ARG A 297 19.47 -11.64 13.51
CA ARG A 297 18.83 -12.80 12.97
C ARG A 297 19.92 -13.60 12.28
N GLY A 298 20.41 -14.60 13.00
CA GLY A 298 20.76 -15.90 12.42
C GLY A 298 19.56 -16.56 11.72
N SER A 299 18.75 -15.79 10.98
CA SER A 299 17.80 -16.28 10.01
C SER A 299 18.60 -16.66 8.77
N SER A 300 18.46 -17.90 8.33
CA SER A 300 18.96 -18.36 7.05
C SER A 300 18.81 -17.27 5.97
N VAL A 301 19.86 -17.03 5.18
CA VAL A 301 19.84 -16.09 4.04
C VAL A 301 18.68 -16.41 3.09
N LEU A 302 18.23 -17.67 3.08
CA LEU A 302 17.08 -18.16 2.31
C LEU A 302 15.73 -17.57 2.77
N LEU A 303 15.59 -17.20 4.05
CA LEU A 303 14.41 -16.53 4.61
C LEU A 303 14.48 -15.00 4.54
N ALA A 304 15.69 -14.43 4.51
CA ALA A 304 15.90 -12.98 4.43
C ALA A 304 15.32 -12.36 3.14
N ASP A 305 15.09 -13.17 2.10
CA ASP A 305 14.42 -12.73 0.86
C ASP A 305 12.90 -12.56 0.99
N TYR A 306 12.27 -13.12 2.02
CA TYR A 306 10.83 -13.02 2.25
C TYR A 306 10.51 -11.82 3.15
N ARG A 307 10.24 -10.71 2.46
CA ARG A 307 10.01 -9.31 2.88
C ARG A 307 9.03 -9.06 4.04
N THR A 308 8.51 -10.08 4.72
CA THR A 308 7.43 -10.00 5.70
C THR A 308 7.75 -10.65 7.05
N ALA A 309 8.88 -11.37 7.19
CA ALA A 309 9.25 -12.04 8.45
C ALA A 309 9.51 -11.10 9.65
N TRP A 310 9.55 -9.79 9.40
CA TRP A 310 9.85 -8.74 10.37
C TRP A 310 8.64 -7.82 10.68
N LEU A 311 7.54 -7.95 9.93
CA LEU A 311 6.36 -7.08 9.99
C LEU A 311 5.37 -7.44 11.11
N LEU A 312 5.60 -8.52 11.84
CA LEU A 312 4.69 -9.01 12.86
C LEU A 312 5.27 -8.76 14.24
N ALA A 313 4.81 -7.68 14.88
CA ALA A 313 4.95 -7.51 16.31
C ALA A 313 4.05 -8.55 16.99
N SER A 314 4.65 -9.56 17.62
CA SER A 314 3.93 -10.56 18.39
C SER A 314 4.66 -10.79 19.70
N ASP A 315 3.92 -10.73 20.81
CA ASP A 315 4.42 -11.06 22.16
C ASP A 315 4.62 -12.58 22.34
N GLU A 316 4.28 -13.39 21.33
CA GLU A 316 4.45 -14.85 21.37
C GLU A 316 5.91 -15.27 21.15
N PRO A 317 6.36 -16.36 21.83
CA PRO A 317 7.70 -16.89 21.66
C PRO A 317 7.95 -17.36 20.23
N SER A 318 9.22 -17.32 19.82
CA SER A 318 9.65 -17.88 18.53
C SER A 318 9.91 -19.39 18.66
N ALA A 319 9.59 -20.12 17.61
CA ALA A 319 9.96 -21.52 17.44
C ALA A 319 11.19 -21.64 16.53
N GLN A 320 12.03 -22.64 16.79
CA GLN A 320 13.17 -23.02 15.96
C GLN A 320 12.79 -24.23 15.11
N ILE A 321 12.80 -24.05 13.79
CA ILE A 321 12.62 -25.12 12.83
C ILE A 321 14.00 -25.45 12.26
N ILE A 322 14.51 -26.65 12.55
CA ILE A 322 15.81 -27.12 12.08
C ILE A 322 15.55 -28.04 10.89
N CYS A 323 16.09 -27.69 9.72
CA CYS A 323 16.05 -28.53 8.53
C CYS A 323 17.47 -28.86 8.09
N LYS A 324 17.87 -30.13 8.19
CA LYS A 324 19.24 -30.59 7.88
C LYS A 324 20.31 -29.72 8.59
N ASN A 325 21.03 -28.88 7.84
CA ASN A 325 22.11 -28.02 8.33
C ASN A 325 21.68 -26.56 8.58
N GLU A 326 20.40 -26.21 8.35
CA GLU A 326 19.88 -24.85 8.48
C GLU A 326 18.88 -24.76 9.63
N THR A 327 18.89 -23.63 10.33
CA THR A 327 17.95 -23.35 11.42
C THR A 327 17.17 -22.07 11.12
N PHE A 328 15.85 -22.18 11.19
CA PHE A 328 14.92 -21.10 10.96
C PHE A 328 14.25 -20.70 12.28
N LYS A 329 14.38 -19.43 12.67
CA LYS A 329 13.59 -18.86 13.78
C LYS A 329 12.32 -18.25 13.23
N VAL A 330 11.16 -18.66 13.73
CA VAL A 330 9.84 -18.27 13.21
C VAL A 330 8.90 -17.90 14.35
N HIS A 331 8.10 -16.85 14.17
CA HIS A 331 7.05 -16.51 15.14
C HIS A 331 5.99 -17.61 15.21
N MET A 332 5.67 -18.10 16.40
CA MET A 332 4.67 -19.16 16.57
C MET A 332 3.30 -18.76 16.01
N SER A 333 2.91 -17.49 16.17
CA SER A 333 1.65 -16.96 15.66
C SER A 333 1.47 -17.15 14.16
N VAL A 334 2.54 -17.02 13.37
CA VAL A 334 2.51 -17.14 11.90
C VAL A 334 2.26 -18.57 11.45
N ILE A 335 3.02 -19.51 12.03
CA ILE A 335 2.96 -20.90 11.61
C ILE A 335 1.72 -21.61 12.17
N LYS A 336 1.27 -21.25 13.37
CA LYS A 336 0.03 -21.80 13.94
C LYS A 336 -1.21 -21.32 13.20
N GLN A 337 -1.23 -20.05 12.78
CA GLN A 337 -2.41 -19.49 12.09
C GLN A 337 -2.73 -20.19 10.77
N HIS A 338 -1.72 -20.72 10.07
CA HIS A 338 -1.86 -21.24 8.72
C HIS A 338 -1.56 -22.73 8.58
N SER A 339 -1.30 -23.45 9.68
CA SER A 339 -1.00 -24.88 9.67
C SER A 339 -1.54 -25.61 10.91
N ASP A 340 -2.50 -26.50 10.67
CA ASP A 340 -3.08 -27.35 11.71
C ASP A 340 -2.02 -28.32 12.30
N TYR A 341 -1.03 -28.71 11.48
CA TYR A 341 0.11 -29.52 11.94
C TYR A 341 0.91 -28.78 13.03
N PHE A 342 1.32 -27.54 12.77
CA PHE A 342 2.09 -26.76 13.73
C PHE A 342 1.26 -26.31 14.93
N GLU A 343 -0.04 -26.06 14.73
CA GLU A 343 -0.96 -25.83 15.84
C GLU A 343 -1.02 -27.05 16.78
N THR A 344 -1.06 -28.26 16.23
CA THR A 344 -1.16 -29.50 17.02
C THR A 344 0.16 -29.88 17.67
N CYS A 345 1.27 -29.92 16.92
CA CYS A 345 2.55 -30.44 17.41
C CYS A 345 3.23 -29.49 18.41
N MET A 346 2.93 -28.20 18.38
CA MET A 346 3.48 -27.22 19.33
C MET A 346 2.68 -27.12 20.63
N ASN A 347 1.72 -28.02 20.85
CA ASN A 347 0.97 -28.16 22.10
C ASN A 347 1.40 -29.44 22.85
N LYS A 348 1.33 -29.43 24.18
CA LYS A 348 1.63 -30.64 24.98
C LYS A 348 0.64 -31.77 24.64
N PRO A 349 1.07 -33.04 24.57
CA PRO A 349 2.30 -33.60 25.15
C PRO A 349 3.46 -33.85 24.16
N PHE A 350 3.43 -33.26 22.97
CA PHE A 350 4.45 -33.51 21.94
C PHE A 350 5.81 -32.92 22.31
N ALA A 351 6.91 -33.53 21.84
CA ALA A 351 8.28 -33.09 22.14
C ALA A 351 8.59 -31.72 21.52
N GLU A 352 7.89 -31.39 20.45
CA GLU A 352 7.94 -30.14 19.70
C GLU A 352 7.29 -28.97 20.47
N ALA A 353 6.58 -29.24 21.57
CA ALA A 353 5.96 -28.22 22.42
C ALA A 353 7.00 -27.31 23.11
N ASP A 354 8.26 -27.74 23.20
CA ASP A 354 9.37 -26.92 23.70
C ASP A 354 9.87 -25.89 22.68
N GLY A 355 9.19 -25.77 21.52
CA GLY A 355 9.47 -24.75 20.50
C GLY A 355 10.61 -25.11 19.55
N VAL A 356 11.04 -26.37 19.50
CA VAL A 356 12.05 -26.85 18.55
C VAL A 356 11.49 -28.01 17.71
N VAL A 357 11.40 -27.81 16.40
CA VAL A 357 10.93 -28.82 15.44
C VAL A 357 12.08 -29.19 14.51
N ARG A 358 12.29 -30.49 14.26
CA ARG A 358 13.40 -30.98 13.42
C ARG A 358 12.87 -31.76 12.22
N PHE A 359 13.40 -31.47 11.04
CA PHE A 359 13.12 -32.17 9.80
C PHE A 359 14.43 -32.57 9.10
N ASP A 360 14.67 -33.86 8.95
CA ASP A 360 15.89 -34.37 8.29
C ASP A 360 15.68 -34.59 6.77
N ASP A 361 14.42 -34.72 6.36
CA ASP A 361 14.02 -35.08 5.00
C ASP A 361 13.66 -33.86 4.13
N ILE A 362 13.45 -32.68 4.74
CA ILE A 362 13.08 -31.45 4.02
C ILE A 362 14.33 -30.67 3.58
N GLU A 363 14.38 -30.26 2.32
CA GLU A 363 15.42 -29.33 1.86
C GLU A 363 15.20 -27.92 2.43
N PRO A 364 16.24 -27.28 3.01
CA PRO A 364 16.12 -25.95 3.62
C PRO A 364 15.52 -24.88 2.70
N ARG A 365 15.83 -24.94 1.40
CA ARG A 365 15.30 -24.00 0.39
C ARG A 365 13.78 -24.01 0.33
N TYR A 366 13.15 -25.19 0.28
CA TYR A 366 11.70 -25.29 0.18
C TYR A 366 11.02 -24.94 1.50
N MET A 367 11.63 -25.28 2.65
CA MET A 367 11.16 -24.81 3.94
C MET A 367 11.17 -23.28 4.03
N ALA A 368 12.25 -22.63 3.59
CA ALA A 368 12.32 -21.17 3.57
C ALA A 368 11.21 -20.56 2.68
N PHE A 369 10.93 -21.19 1.53
CA PHE A 369 9.86 -20.74 0.63
C PHE A 369 8.47 -20.89 1.27
N TYR A 370 8.19 -22.04 1.88
CA TYR A 370 6.95 -22.29 2.62
C TYR A 370 6.73 -21.26 3.73
N LEU A 371 7.76 -21.04 4.56
CA LEU A 371 7.72 -20.05 5.64
C LEU A 371 7.55 -18.62 5.10
N GLY A 372 8.18 -18.29 3.98
CA GLY A 372 7.99 -17.03 3.28
C GLY A 372 6.53 -16.80 2.86
N VAL A 373 5.88 -17.84 2.33
CA VAL A 373 4.46 -17.80 2.00
C VAL A 373 3.61 -17.63 3.26
N ALA A 374 3.90 -18.36 4.35
CA ALA A 374 3.19 -18.23 5.62
C ALA A 374 3.26 -16.80 6.18
N TYR A 375 4.44 -16.20 6.22
CA TYR A 375 4.61 -14.80 6.64
C TYR A 375 3.88 -13.81 5.73
N SER A 376 3.84 -14.09 4.44
CA SER A 376 3.07 -13.27 3.52
C SER A 376 1.57 -13.36 3.85
N TYR A 377 1.06 -14.55 4.16
CA TYR A 377 -0.34 -14.83 4.55
C TYR A 377 -0.77 -14.15 5.84
N SER A 378 0.15 -14.02 6.80
CA SER A 378 -0.08 -13.28 8.04
C SER A 378 0.05 -11.75 7.87
N SER A 379 0.42 -11.25 6.69
CA SER A 379 0.47 -9.81 6.38
C SER A 379 -0.92 -9.24 6.09
N ILE A 380 -1.06 -7.91 6.22
CA ILE A 380 -2.33 -7.16 5.99
C ILE A 380 -2.75 -7.18 4.50
N MET A 381 -1.89 -7.64 3.60
CA MET A 381 -2.15 -7.63 2.15
C MET A 381 -2.89 -8.91 1.71
N PRO A 382 -4.03 -8.81 1.00
CA PRO A 382 -4.74 -9.97 0.50
C PRO A 382 -3.93 -10.70 -0.59
N HIS A 383 -3.78 -12.02 -0.44
CA HIS A 383 -3.11 -12.86 -1.44
C HIS A 383 -3.98 -13.02 -2.68
N THR A 384 -3.49 -12.48 -3.79
CA THR A 384 -4.10 -12.70 -5.10
C THR A 384 -3.14 -13.54 -5.93
N PRO A 385 -3.55 -14.73 -6.42
CA PRO A 385 -2.75 -15.52 -7.33
C PRO A 385 -2.32 -14.67 -8.55
N PRO A 386 -1.13 -14.91 -9.11
CA PRO A 386 -0.68 -14.15 -10.27
C PRO A 386 -1.65 -14.36 -11.44
N SER A 387 -2.06 -13.26 -12.07
CA SER A 387 -2.84 -13.32 -13.30
C SER A 387 -1.97 -13.87 -14.44
N PRO A 388 -2.53 -14.67 -15.37
CA PRO A 388 -1.80 -15.14 -16.55
C PRO A 388 -1.17 -13.96 -17.31
N SER A 389 0.11 -14.08 -17.67
CA SER A 389 0.84 -12.99 -18.34
C SER A 389 0.39 -12.83 -19.78
N GLU A 390 0.30 -11.61 -20.29
CA GLU A 390 0.01 -11.35 -21.71
C GLU A 390 1.17 -11.78 -22.61
N ASN A 391 2.41 -11.48 -22.21
CA ASN A 391 3.65 -11.78 -22.94
C ASN A 391 4.62 -12.56 -22.04
N PRO A 392 4.32 -13.83 -21.72
CA PRO A 392 5.12 -14.60 -20.79
C PRO A 392 6.57 -14.76 -21.27
N GLU A 393 6.82 -14.86 -22.58
CA GLU A 393 8.14 -15.00 -23.19
C GLU A 393 9.13 -13.87 -22.83
N ALA A 394 8.64 -12.68 -22.48
CA ALA A 394 9.47 -11.53 -22.13
C ALA A 394 9.86 -11.47 -20.63
N LYS A 395 9.39 -12.41 -19.79
CA LYS A 395 9.73 -12.44 -18.35
C LYS A 395 11.19 -12.87 -18.15
N ALA A 396 12.03 -11.95 -17.66
CA ALA A 396 13.46 -12.18 -17.40
C ALA A 396 13.77 -13.10 -16.20
N LEU A 397 12.88 -13.14 -15.20
CA LEU A 397 12.97 -14.08 -14.07
C LEU A 397 11.64 -14.82 -13.91
N ARG A 398 11.71 -16.15 -13.77
CA ARG A 398 10.58 -17.01 -13.40
C ARG A 398 10.99 -17.86 -12.21
N THR A 399 10.09 -17.99 -11.24
CA THR A 399 10.22 -19.00 -10.21
C THR A 399 10.06 -20.37 -10.87
N PRO A 400 11.03 -21.29 -10.71
CA PRO A 400 10.96 -22.64 -11.27
C PRO A 400 9.68 -23.37 -10.87
N LEU A 401 9.12 -24.15 -11.79
CA LEU A 401 7.90 -24.93 -11.54
C LEU A 401 8.08 -25.92 -10.38
N ARG A 402 9.27 -26.54 -10.29
CA ARG A 402 9.65 -27.43 -9.20
C ARG A 402 9.51 -26.77 -7.83
N ASP A 403 9.94 -25.53 -7.69
CA ASP A 403 9.90 -24.83 -6.40
C ASP A 403 8.44 -24.69 -5.90
N TYR A 404 7.50 -24.38 -6.79
CA TYR A 404 6.09 -24.33 -6.42
C TYR A 404 5.54 -25.70 -6.02
N ILE A 405 5.91 -26.77 -6.73
CA ILE A 405 5.44 -28.13 -6.44
C ILE A 405 5.95 -28.61 -5.08
N GLU A 406 7.22 -28.38 -4.78
CA GLU A 406 7.81 -28.79 -3.49
C GLU A 406 7.18 -28.00 -2.32
N VAL A 407 6.87 -26.71 -2.51
CA VAL A 407 6.13 -25.93 -1.51
C VAL A 407 4.69 -26.43 -1.36
N TYR A 408 4.02 -26.83 -2.45
CA TYR A 408 2.68 -27.42 -2.38
C TYR A 408 2.65 -28.69 -1.54
N LYS A 409 3.65 -29.58 -1.70
CA LYS A 409 3.79 -30.77 -0.86
C LYS A 409 4.01 -30.44 0.61
N LEU A 410 4.77 -29.38 0.91
CA LEU A 410 4.93 -28.90 2.27
C LEU A 410 3.61 -28.36 2.83
N CYS A 411 2.81 -27.64 2.03
CA CYS A 411 1.47 -27.22 2.43
C CYS A 411 0.56 -28.42 2.74
N ASP A 412 0.60 -29.48 1.93
CA ASP A 412 -0.18 -30.70 2.18
C ASP A 412 0.29 -31.42 3.46
N ARG A 413 1.62 -31.63 3.58
CA ARG A 413 2.25 -32.25 4.76
C ARG A 413 1.95 -31.50 6.06
N PHE A 414 1.95 -30.16 6.01
CA PHE A 414 1.69 -29.30 7.17
C PHE A 414 0.21 -28.92 7.30
N LEU A 415 -0.69 -29.57 6.55
CA LEU A 415 -2.14 -29.36 6.66
C LEU A 415 -2.53 -27.87 6.49
N SER A 416 -1.87 -27.18 5.56
CA SER A 416 -2.01 -25.75 5.30
C SER A 416 -2.91 -25.50 4.09
N ALA A 417 -4.20 -25.86 4.21
CA ALA A 417 -5.13 -25.92 3.08
C ALA A 417 -5.21 -24.61 2.27
N GLN A 418 -5.34 -23.46 2.94
CA GLN A 418 -5.46 -22.15 2.26
C GLN A 418 -4.21 -21.76 1.47
N MET A 419 -3.02 -22.07 2.02
CA MET A 419 -1.76 -21.85 1.33
C MET A 419 -1.61 -22.84 0.17
N GLY A 420 -1.98 -24.11 0.38
CA GLY A 420 -1.97 -25.15 -0.64
C GLY A 420 -2.83 -24.77 -1.86
N ASP A 421 -4.06 -24.29 -1.65
CA ASP A 421 -4.94 -23.82 -2.71
C ASP A 421 -4.35 -22.67 -3.53
N PHE A 422 -3.65 -21.75 -2.86
CA PHE A 422 -2.97 -20.64 -3.53
C PHE A 422 -1.76 -21.08 -4.33
N ILE A 423 -0.91 -21.94 -3.77
CA ILE A 423 0.24 -22.49 -4.49
C ILE A 423 -0.24 -23.32 -5.69
N LEU A 424 -1.32 -24.08 -5.55
CA LEU A 424 -1.94 -24.81 -6.66
C LEU A 424 -2.39 -23.88 -7.80
N LYS A 425 -2.96 -22.71 -7.49
CA LYS A 425 -3.27 -21.68 -8.49
C LYS A 425 -2.00 -21.11 -9.13
N CYS A 426 -0.94 -20.86 -8.36
CA CYS A 426 0.35 -20.42 -8.89
C CYS A 426 0.96 -21.45 -9.86
N ILE A 427 0.91 -22.75 -9.52
CA ILE A 427 1.36 -23.86 -10.39
C ILE A 427 0.58 -23.83 -11.72
N ARG A 428 -0.75 -23.77 -11.63
CA ARG A 428 -1.64 -23.74 -12.81
C ARG A 428 -1.34 -22.53 -13.73
N THR A 429 -1.16 -21.34 -13.17
CA THR A 429 -0.74 -20.16 -13.93
C THR A 429 0.65 -20.34 -14.56
N SER A 430 1.60 -20.90 -13.81
CA SER A 430 2.97 -21.14 -14.29
C SER A 430 3.01 -22.11 -15.46
N ILE A 431 2.24 -23.20 -15.42
CA ILE A 431 2.10 -24.16 -16.53
C ILE A 431 1.56 -23.45 -17.78
N GLY A 432 0.53 -22.61 -17.63
CA GLY A 432 -0.04 -21.84 -18.74
C GLY A 432 0.93 -20.81 -19.34
N ASP A 433 1.61 -20.03 -18.51
CA ASP A 433 2.65 -19.08 -18.94
C ASP A 433 3.85 -19.80 -19.58
N GLY A 434 4.23 -20.96 -19.04
CA GLY A 434 5.25 -21.86 -19.56
C GLY A 434 4.92 -22.34 -20.97
N HIS A 435 3.70 -22.87 -21.16
CA HIS A 435 3.22 -23.34 -22.45
C HIS A 435 3.18 -22.24 -23.50
N ARG A 436 2.58 -21.09 -23.19
CA ARG A 436 2.48 -19.99 -24.18
C ARG A 436 3.84 -19.46 -24.57
N ALA A 437 4.78 -19.40 -23.62
CA ALA A 437 6.16 -19.06 -23.94
C ALA A 437 6.83 -20.12 -24.80
N LEU A 438 6.65 -21.42 -24.52
CA LEU A 438 7.14 -22.51 -25.38
C LEU A 438 6.55 -22.41 -26.80
N PHE A 439 5.26 -22.13 -26.93
CA PHE A 439 4.59 -22.03 -28.21
C PHE A 439 5.11 -20.86 -29.05
N ARG A 440 5.19 -19.67 -28.44
CA ARG A 440 5.56 -18.39 -29.11
C ARG A 440 7.05 -18.26 -29.38
N SER A 441 7.91 -18.88 -28.57
CA SER A 441 9.37 -18.82 -28.69
C SER A 441 9.97 -19.95 -29.54
N ALA A 442 9.24 -20.45 -30.55
CA ALA A 442 9.64 -21.64 -31.30
C ALA A 442 11.03 -21.55 -31.98
N ALA A 443 11.50 -20.34 -32.29
CA ALA A 443 12.79 -20.09 -32.91
C ALA A 443 13.92 -19.83 -31.88
N ASP A 444 13.59 -19.55 -30.62
CA ASP A 444 14.55 -19.25 -29.56
C ASP A 444 14.99 -20.53 -28.86
N LYS A 445 16.20 -20.98 -29.19
CA LYS A 445 16.76 -22.24 -28.70
C LYS A 445 17.00 -22.22 -27.19
N ASP A 446 17.48 -21.11 -26.65
CA ASP A 446 17.82 -21.03 -25.23
C ASP A 446 16.55 -21.01 -24.38
N GLN A 447 15.52 -20.31 -24.84
CA GLN A 447 14.22 -20.29 -24.20
C GLN A 447 13.52 -21.66 -24.27
N GLN A 448 13.56 -22.36 -25.41
CA GLN A 448 13.04 -23.73 -25.53
C GLN A 448 13.73 -24.68 -24.54
N LYS A 449 15.07 -24.64 -24.46
CA LYS A 449 15.84 -25.48 -23.53
C LYS A 449 15.51 -25.19 -22.07
N ALA A 450 15.47 -23.90 -21.69
CA ALA A 450 15.18 -23.50 -20.32
C ALA A 450 13.78 -23.96 -19.88
N LEU A 451 12.76 -23.74 -20.71
CA LEU A 451 11.39 -24.16 -20.43
C LEU A 451 11.25 -25.69 -20.44
N MET A 452 11.95 -26.39 -21.34
CA MET A 452 11.95 -27.86 -21.34
C MET A 452 12.49 -28.44 -20.03
N ARG A 453 13.61 -27.89 -19.51
CA ARG A 453 14.15 -28.30 -18.21
C ARG A 453 13.19 -27.98 -17.06
N ASP A 454 12.54 -26.81 -17.09
CA ASP A 454 11.59 -26.40 -16.05
C ASP A 454 10.36 -27.32 -15.97
N PHE A 455 9.75 -27.66 -17.12
CA PHE A 455 8.66 -28.64 -17.18
C PHE A 455 9.11 -30.03 -16.72
N ALA A 456 10.30 -30.48 -17.13
CA ALA A 456 10.84 -31.78 -16.73
C ALA A 456 11.11 -31.86 -15.23
N ASP A 457 11.75 -30.84 -14.65
CA ASP A 457 12.05 -30.76 -13.23
C ASP A 457 10.78 -30.64 -12.39
N GLY A 458 9.76 -29.91 -12.87
CA GLY A 458 8.45 -29.85 -12.23
C GLY A 458 7.74 -31.20 -12.25
N TYR A 459 7.72 -31.89 -13.38
CA TYR A 459 7.07 -33.20 -13.50
C TYR A 459 7.72 -34.26 -12.60
N GLU A 460 9.05 -34.33 -12.58
CA GLU A 460 9.77 -35.31 -11.75
C GLU A 460 9.61 -35.06 -10.25
N ALA A 461 9.31 -33.81 -9.86
CA ALA A 461 9.03 -33.48 -8.48
C ALA A 461 7.66 -34.03 -8.01
N LEU A 462 6.72 -34.35 -8.89
CA LEU A 462 5.39 -34.84 -8.47
C LEU A 462 5.43 -36.24 -7.83
N GLU A 463 4.62 -36.44 -6.79
CA GLU A 463 4.43 -37.72 -6.11
C GLU A 463 3.37 -38.59 -6.80
N GLN A 464 3.66 -39.89 -6.88
CA GLN A 464 2.75 -40.88 -7.46
C GLN A 464 1.70 -41.30 -6.43
N GLY A 465 0.45 -41.49 -6.86
CA GLY A 465 -0.65 -41.92 -5.99
C GLY A 465 -1.38 -40.79 -5.26
N HIS A 466 -0.97 -39.53 -5.45
CA HIS A 466 -1.68 -38.37 -4.92
C HIS A 466 -2.59 -37.76 -6.02
N ALA A 467 -3.91 -37.89 -5.87
CA ALA A 467 -4.89 -37.56 -6.92
C ALA A 467 -4.72 -36.15 -7.52
N VAL A 468 -4.52 -35.11 -6.71
CA VAL A 468 -4.33 -33.73 -7.22
C VAL A 468 -3.00 -33.58 -7.98
N GLN A 469 -1.95 -34.29 -7.57
CA GLN A 469 -0.65 -34.24 -8.24
C GLN A 469 -0.67 -35.05 -9.54
N GLU A 470 -1.50 -36.10 -9.63
CA GLU A 470 -1.77 -36.82 -10.87
C GLU A 470 -2.50 -35.93 -11.90
N GLU A 471 -3.49 -35.14 -11.47
CA GLU A 471 -4.14 -34.14 -12.34
C GLU A 471 -3.12 -33.11 -12.86
N LEU A 472 -2.24 -32.63 -11.98
CA LEU A 472 -1.15 -31.73 -12.37
C LEU A 472 -0.18 -32.41 -13.35
N ALA A 473 0.16 -33.67 -13.14
CA ALA A 473 1.04 -34.43 -14.03
C ALA A 473 0.45 -34.51 -15.44
N GLU A 474 -0.83 -34.85 -15.56
CA GLU A 474 -1.53 -34.89 -16.85
C GLU A 474 -1.52 -33.52 -17.53
N ARG A 475 -1.80 -32.46 -16.77
CA ARG A 475 -1.82 -31.08 -17.26
C ARG A 475 -0.46 -30.61 -17.75
N ILE A 476 0.61 -30.89 -17.00
CA ILE A 476 2.00 -30.57 -17.38
C ILE A 476 2.34 -31.21 -18.73
N ILE A 477 2.02 -32.49 -18.91
CA ILE A 477 2.32 -33.22 -20.15
C ILE A 477 1.47 -32.70 -21.31
N GLU A 478 0.17 -32.48 -21.12
CA GLU A 478 -0.72 -31.91 -22.14
C GLU A 478 -0.18 -30.55 -22.64
N TYR A 479 0.09 -29.63 -21.71
CA TYR A 479 0.58 -28.29 -22.03
C TYR A 479 1.97 -28.34 -22.67
N PHE A 480 2.87 -29.21 -22.20
CA PHE A 480 4.18 -29.35 -22.81
C PHE A 480 4.09 -29.85 -24.26
N VAL A 481 3.37 -30.95 -24.49
CA VAL A 481 3.23 -31.61 -25.81
C VAL A 481 2.54 -30.71 -26.84
N GLU A 482 1.62 -29.86 -26.41
CA GLU A 482 0.96 -28.89 -27.29
C GLU A 482 1.82 -27.67 -27.63
N GLY A 483 2.75 -27.29 -26.74
CA GLY A 483 3.56 -26.07 -26.86
C GLY A 483 4.93 -26.25 -27.52
N VAL A 484 5.66 -27.32 -27.16
CA VAL A 484 7.07 -27.51 -27.54
C VAL A 484 7.25 -27.60 -29.06
N CYS A 485 8.31 -26.97 -29.57
CA CYS A 485 8.71 -27.13 -30.97
C CYS A 485 9.28 -28.55 -31.21
N TYR A 486 8.74 -29.29 -32.18
CA TYR A 486 9.18 -30.68 -32.45
C TYR A 486 10.65 -30.77 -32.83
N ASP A 487 11.16 -29.83 -33.64
CA ASP A 487 12.58 -29.76 -34.00
C ASP A 487 13.46 -29.45 -32.78
N ALA A 488 12.95 -28.66 -31.84
CA ALA A 488 13.66 -28.36 -30.59
C ALA A 488 13.64 -29.56 -29.62
N TRP A 489 12.54 -30.32 -29.58
CA TRP A 489 12.48 -31.57 -28.82
C TRP A 489 13.50 -32.57 -29.36
N ASP A 490 13.48 -32.86 -30.66
CA ASP A 490 14.42 -33.78 -31.30
C ASP A 490 15.89 -33.35 -31.10
N GLY A 491 16.17 -32.05 -31.26
CA GLY A 491 17.53 -31.52 -31.14
C GLY A 491 18.09 -31.43 -29.71
N TYR A 492 17.23 -31.36 -28.69
CA TYR A 492 17.65 -31.04 -27.31
C TYR A 492 17.13 -32.01 -26.23
N MET A 493 16.46 -33.10 -26.59
CA MET A 493 15.95 -34.11 -25.67
C MET A 493 16.99 -34.65 -24.68
N GLU A 494 18.26 -34.74 -25.11
CA GLU A 494 19.39 -35.19 -24.27
C GLU A 494 19.54 -34.38 -22.98
N GLU A 495 19.12 -33.10 -22.98
CA GLU A 495 19.19 -32.20 -21.81
C GLU A 495 18.26 -32.65 -20.65
N VAL A 496 17.26 -33.47 -20.95
CA VAL A 496 16.26 -33.95 -19.97
C VAL A 496 16.24 -35.47 -19.82
N MET A 497 17.21 -36.20 -20.41
CA MET A 497 17.27 -37.67 -20.34
C MET A 497 17.43 -38.23 -18.93
N ASN A 498 18.00 -37.45 -18.01
CA ASN A 498 18.07 -37.79 -16.58
C ASN A 498 16.74 -37.57 -15.83
N ARG A 499 15.65 -37.23 -16.53
CA ARG A 499 14.27 -37.14 -16.02
C ARG A 499 13.40 -38.20 -16.72
N PRO A 500 13.59 -39.49 -16.41
CA PRO A 500 13.05 -40.60 -17.20
C PRO A 500 11.51 -40.70 -17.15
N LYS A 501 10.86 -40.30 -16.06
CA LYS A 501 9.39 -40.34 -15.95
C LYS A 501 8.77 -39.30 -16.87
N PHE A 502 9.34 -38.10 -16.90
CA PHE A 502 8.90 -37.03 -17.79
C PHE A 502 9.04 -37.45 -19.25
N VAL A 503 10.24 -37.91 -19.64
CA VAL A 503 10.53 -38.37 -21.00
C VAL A 503 9.54 -39.47 -21.44
N ALA A 504 9.34 -40.50 -20.62
CA ALA A 504 8.42 -41.59 -20.94
C ALA A 504 6.99 -41.10 -21.17
N GLN A 505 6.53 -40.10 -20.42
CA GLN A 505 5.15 -39.59 -20.51
C GLN A 505 4.97 -38.61 -21.67
N VAL A 506 5.99 -37.80 -21.97
CA VAL A 506 6.03 -36.99 -23.20
C VAL A 506 6.00 -37.89 -24.44
N SER A 507 6.79 -38.97 -24.47
CA SER A 507 6.75 -39.94 -25.57
C SER A 507 5.37 -40.57 -25.75
N LYS A 508 4.69 -40.94 -24.65
CA LYS A 508 3.29 -41.40 -24.70
C LYS A 508 2.35 -40.31 -25.22
N GLY A 509 2.55 -39.06 -24.83
CA GLY A 509 1.78 -37.91 -25.29
C GLY A 509 1.90 -37.70 -26.81
N PHE A 510 3.13 -37.71 -27.35
CA PHE A 510 3.35 -37.63 -28.80
C PHE A 510 2.78 -38.83 -29.55
N ALA A 511 2.89 -40.05 -29.00
CA ALA A 511 2.29 -41.24 -29.60
C ALA A 511 0.77 -41.14 -29.69
N ARG A 512 0.10 -40.65 -28.64
CA ARG A 512 -1.36 -40.38 -28.65
C ARG A 512 -1.72 -39.35 -29.73
N LYS A 513 -0.99 -38.24 -29.78
CA LYS A 513 -1.22 -37.17 -30.77
C LYS A 513 -1.02 -37.65 -32.21
N LEU A 514 -0.02 -38.49 -32.44
CA LEU A 514 0.20 -39.11 -33.75
C LEU A 514 -0.95 -40.05 -34.12
N ALA A 515 -1.41 -40.88 -33.18
CA ALA A 515 -2.56 -41.76 -33.41
C ALA A 515 -3.84 -40.99 -33.74
N GLU A 516 -4.11 -39.89 -33.03
CA GLU A 516 -5.24 -38.99 -33.30
C GLU A 516 -5.13 -38.32 -34.69
N ALA A 517 -3.94 -37.84 -35.05
CA ALA A 517 -3.71 -37.23 -36.36
C ALA A 517 -3.90 -38.23 -37.52
N LEU A 518 -3.47 -39.48 -37.33
CA LEU A 518 -3.70 -40.57 -38.30
C LEU A 518 -5.18 -40.91 -38.42
N ALA A 519 -5.90 -40.98 -37.31
CA ALA A 519 -7.34 -41.23 -37.30
C ALA A 519 -8.13 -40.11 -37.98
N ALA A 520 -7.77 -38.85 -37.72
CA ALA A 520 -8.46 -37.68 -38.26
C ALA A 520 -7.97 -37.25 -39.66
N ARG A 521 -6.96 -37.93 -40.25
CA ARG A 521 -6.30 -37.56 -41.52
C ARG A 521 -5.81 -36.10 -41.55
N HIS A 522 -5.41 -35.56 -40.41
CA HIS A 522 -4.90 -34.21 -40.28
C HIS A 522 -3.39 -34.19 -39.99
N LYS A 523 -2.72 -33.10 -40.34
CA LYS A 523 -1.32 -32.90 -39.95
C LYS A 523 -1.25 -32.64 -38.44
N VAL A 524 -0.28 -33.24 -37.77
CA VAL A 524 0.07 -32.90 -36.38
C VAL A 524 0.46 -31.42 -36.35
N LYS A 525 -0.29 -30.62 -35.59
CA LYS A 525 -0.01 -29.20 -35.38
C LYS A 525 0.09 -28.93 -33.88
N ARG A 526 0.94 -27.96 -33.54
CA ARG A 526 0.99 -27.37 -32.19
C ARG A 526 -0.26 -26.51 -31.99
N LYS A 527 -0.75 -26.44 -30.75
CA LYS A 527 -1.92 -25.63 -30.39
C LYS A 527 -1.57 -24.76 -29.20
N GLU A 528 -1.86 -23.46 -29.30
CA GLU A 528 -1.78 -22.59 -28.14
C GLU A 528 -3.02 -22.81 -27.26
N LEU A 529 -2.80 -23.27 -26.03
CA LEU A 529 -3.81 -23.44 -25.01
C LEU A 529 -3.93 -22.16 -24.18
N GLY A 530 -5.16 -21.83 -23.79
CA GLY A 530 -5.44 -20.72 -22.87
C GLY A 530 -4.90 -20.98 -21.47
N GLY A 531 -4.65 -19.90 -20.72
CA GLY A 531 -4.43 -19.99 -19.27
C GLY A 531 -5.73 -20.39 -18.55
N PRO A 532 -5.62 -21.03 -17.38
CA PRO A 532 -6.78 -21.33 -16.53
C PRO A 532 -7.46 -20.06 -15.99
#